data_AF-A0A9J6AZ71-F1
#
_entry.id   AF-A0A9J6AZ71-F1
#
_cell.length_a   1.000
_cell.length_b   1.000
_cell.length_c   1.000
_cell.angle_alpha   90.00
_cell.angle_beta   90.00
_cell.angle_gamma   90.00
#
_symmetry.space_group_name_H-M   'P 1'
#
loop_
_entity.id
_entity.type
_entity.pdbx_description
1 polymer ?
#
loop_
_entity_poly.entity_id
_entity_poly.type
_entity_poly.pdbx_seq_one_letter_code
_entity_poly.pdbx_strand_id
1 'polypeptide(L)'
;MIEAETGIDWISALPNFVIVEILSKIPITDACTTTILSKRWQNIWTCIHDLNCYRSNTGWSSKRFISFIHNALPLLNSSKIESFILHFRSNIALSNYSSKCGKWLEIVLKKKVENLDLDLRSCNEFLGYYLESDLYSLPQELCSSSSLVKLKFKFCKIPEDRILNCNP
;
A
#
# COMPACT_ATOMS: atom_id res chain seq x y z
N MET A 1 -12.08 -5.54 50.31
CA MET A 1 -11.33 -4.49 49.60
C MET A 1 -10.50 -5.22 48.56
N ILE A 2 -10.90 -5.19 47.29
CA ILE A 2 -10.20 -5.91 46.22
C ILE A 2 -9.25 -4.89 45.60
N GLU A 3 -7.95 -5.08 45.77
CA GLU A 3 -6.95 -4.31 45.03
C GLU A 3 -7.10 -4.67 43.55
N ALA A 4 -7.50 -3.68 42.74
CA ALA A 4 -7.42 -3.80 41.31
C ALA A 4 -5.94 -3.81 40.94
N GLU A 5 -5.43 -4.92 40.41
CA GLU A 5 -4.16 -4.92 39.68
C GLU A 5 -4.28 -3.87 38.57
N THR A 6 -3.64 -2.72 38.75
CA THR A 6 -3.44 -1.75 37.69
C THR A 6 -2.38 -2.31 36.76
N GLY A 7 -2.77 -3.27 35.92
CA GLY A 7 -1.93 -3.80 34.86
C GLY A 7 -1.38 -2.62 34.06
N ILE A 8 -0.06 -2.42 34.12
CA ILE A 8 0.62 -1.35 33.39
C ILE A 8 0.30 -1.53 31.91
N ASP A 9 -0.22 -0.49 31.25
CA ASP A 9 -0.43 -0.51 29.81
C ASP A 9 0.89 -0.16 29.10
N TRP A 10 1.72 -1.18 28.92
CA TRP A 10 3.04 -1.07 28.28
C TRP A 10 2.93 -0.56 26.84
N ILE A 11 1.83 -0.85 26.15
CA ILE A 11 1.60 -0.43 24.77
C ILE A 11 1.35 1.08 24.72
N SER A 12 0.56 1.61 25.66
CA SER A 12 0.37 3.06 25.80
C SER A 12 1.62 3.80 26.27
N ALA A 13 2.54 3.12 26.97
CA ALA A 13 3.82 3.69 27.41
C ALA A 13 4.87 3.80 26.29
N LEU A 14 4.69 3.11 25.16
CA LEU A 14 5.65 3.16 24.04
C LEU A 14 5.78 4.59 23.47
N PRO A 15 6.99 5.04 23.08
CA PRO A 15 7.17 6.28 22.32
C PRO A 15 6.47 6.25 20.95
N ASN A 16 6.09 7.42 20.42
CA ASN A 16 5.38 7.51 19.13
C ASN A 16 6.14 6.84 17.99
N PHE A 17 7.45 7.02 17.92
CA PHE A 17 8.26 6.46 16.83
C PHE A 17 8.25 4.92 16.82
N VAL A 18 8.19 4.28 18.00
CA VAL A 18 8.09 2.82 18.11
C VAL A 18 6.73 2.35 17.60
N ILE A 19 5.66 3.08 17.94
CA ILE A 19 4.31 2.78 17.42
C ILE A 19 4.30 2.91 15.89
N VAL A 20 4.91 3.97 15.32
CA VAL A 20 5.03 4.13 13.86
C VAL A 20 5.74 2.94 13.24
N GLU A 21 6.84 2.46 13.83
CA GLU A 21 7.59 1.31 13.32
C GLU A 21 6.72 0.05 13.32
N ILE A 22 6.04 -0.24 14.44
CA ILE A 22 5.12 -1.38 14.55
C ILE A 22 4.03 -1.30 13.48
N LEU A 23 3.39 -0.14 13.33
CA LEU A 23 2.32 0.08 12.36
C LEU A 23 2.82 -0.04 10.91
N SER A 24 4.07 0.33 10.65
CA SER A 24 4.70 0.21 9.32
C SER A 24 4.99 -1.24 8.93
N LYS A 25 5.11 -2.16 9.90
CA LYS A 25 5.34 -3.60 9.63
C LYS A 25 4.07 -4.45 9.45
N ILE A 26 2.89 -3.86 9.63
CA ILE A 26 1.61 -4.56 9.46
C ILE A 26 0.84 -4.02 8.24
N PRO A 27 -0.22 -4.70 7.77
CA PRO A 27 -1.07 -4.17 6.70
C PRO A 27 -1.65 -2.81 7.06
N ILE A 28 -1.73 -1.91 6.09
CA ILE A 28 -2.32 -0.57 6.31
C ILE A 28 -3.77 -0.65 6.82
N THR A 29 -4.53 -1.67 6.42
CA THR A 29 -5.88 -1.92 6.93
C THR A 29 -5.89 -2.21 8.42
N ASP A 30 -4.90 -2.95 8.89
CA ASP A 30 -4.79 -3.40 10.27
C ASP A 30 -4.22 -2.24 11.11
N ALA A 31 -3.25 -1.50 10.56
CA ALA A 31 -2.75 -0.26 11.15
C ALA A 31 -3.87 0.76 11.37
N CYS A 32 -4.72 1.04 10.37
CA CYS A 32 -5.90 1.89 10.57
C CYS A 32 -6.88 1.31 11.58
N THR A 33 -7.00 -0.02 11.69
CA THR A 33 -7.91 -0.63 12.67
C THR A 33 -7.45 -0.37 14.10
N THR A 34 -6.14 -0.29 14.35
CA THR A 34 -5.60 0.05 15.69
C THR A 34 -5.94 1.45 16.18
N THR A 35 -6.47 2.34 15.31
CA THR A 35 -6.88 3.69 15.70
C THR A 35 -7.98 3.71 16.77
N ILE A 36 -8.75 2.62 16.90
CA ILE A 36 -9.79 2.47 17.93
C ILE A 36 -9.21 2.32 19.34
N LEU A 37 -7.92 1.94 19.46
CA LEU A 37 -7.28 1.68 20.76
C LEU A 37 -7.08 2.96 21.57
N SER A 38 -6.81 4.10 20.92
CA SER A 38 -6.84 5.43 21.54
C SER A 38 -6.71 6.56 20.52
N LYS A 39 -7.07 7.78 20.94
CA LYS A 39 -6.84 9.04 20.17
C LYS A 39 -5.39 9.21 19.72
N ARG A 40 -4.44 8.68 20.49
CA ARG A 40 -3.01 8.72 20.17
C ARG A 40 -2.72 7.90 18.89
N TRP A 41 -3.23 6.68 18.82
CA TRP A 41 -3.04 5.79 17.67
C TRP A 41 -3.78 6.30 16.43
N GLN A 42 -4.95 6.95 16.62
CA GLN A 42 -5.68 7.64 15.55
C GLN A 42 -4.86 8.69 14.80
N ASN A 43 -3.94 9.39 15.48
CA ASN A 43 -3.11 10.40 14.82
C ASN A 43 -1.84 9.79 14.23
N ILE A 44 -1.26 8.78 14.89
CA ILE A 44 0.06 8.23 14.56
C ILE A 44 0.05 7.38 13.29
N TRP A 45 -1.03 6.65 12.98
CA TRP A 45 -1.05 5.78 11.79
C TRP A 45 -0.81 6.55 10.49
N THR A 46 -1.09 7.87 10.46
CA THR A 46 -0.82 8.71 9.27
C THR A 46 0.67 8.93 9.02
N CYS A 47 1.53 8.64 10.00
CA CYS A 47 2.98 8.84 9.94
C CYS A 47 3.76 7.61 9.47
N ILE A 48 3.08 6.51 9.12
CA ILE A 48 3.75 5.30 8.62
C ILE A 48 4.54 5.56 7.33
N HIS A 49 5.65 4.86 7.19
CA HIS A 49 6.60 5.00 6.08
C HIS A 49 6.70 3.75 5.21
N ASP A 50 6.37 2.58 5.74
CA ASP A 50 6.17 1.35 4.96
C ASP A 50 4.68 1.06 4.81
N LEU A 51 4.22 0.96 3.57
CA LEU A 51 2.83 0.75 3.21
C LEU A 51 2.63 -0.64 2.64
N ASN A 52 2.16 -1.54 3.50
CA ASN A 52 1.80 -2.90 3.11
C ASN A 52 0.31 -2.97 2.76
N CYS A 53 0.01 -2.82 1.48
CA CYS A 53 -1.33 -2.88 0.90
C CYS A 53 -1.60 -4.27 0.30
N TYR A 54 -1.64 -5.29 1.17
CA TYR A 54 -2.21 -6.58 0.81
C TYR A 54 -3.53 -6.81 1.54
N ARG A 55 -4.41 -7.62 0.94
CA ARG A 55 -5.67 -7.99 1.57
C ARG A 55 -5.37 -8.95 2.72
N SER A 56 -5.43 -8.47 3.97
CA SER A 56 -5.36 -9.34 5.15
C SER A 56 -6.54 -10.31 5.16
N ASN A 57 -6.49 -11.37 5.98
CA ASN A 57 -7.52 -12.42 6.05
C ASN A 57 -8.83 -11.93 6.72
N THR A 58 -9.05 -10.61 6.73
CA THR A 58 -10.10 -9.86 7.42
C THR A 58 -11.46 -9.92 6.73
N GLY A 59 -11.61 -10.71 5.65
CA GLY A 59 -12.88 -10.87 4.93
C GLY A 59 -13.31 -9.66 4.10
N TRP A 60 -12.42 -8.70 3.83
CA TRP A 60 -12.76 -7.50 3.08
C TRP A 60 -13.09 -7.84 1.62
N SER A 61 -14.19 -7.28 1.11
CA SER A 61 -14.47 -7.35 -0.32
C SER A 61 -13.44 -6.56 -1.12
N SER A 62 -13.15 -7.00 -2.35
CA SER A 62 -12.26 -6.30 -3.29
C SER A 62 -12.63 -4.81 -3.44
N LYS A 63 -13.92 -4.48 -3.52
CA LYS A 63 -14.42 -3.10 -3.61
C LYS A 63 -14.10 -2.28 -2.36
N ARG A 64 -14.31 -2.87 -1.17
CA ARG A 64 -14.05 -2.21 0.12
C ARG A 64 -12.56 -1.92 0.27
N PHE A 65 -11.70 -2.86 -0.09
CA PHE A 65 -10.25 -2.67 -0.07
C PHE A 65 -9.81 -1.53 -0.99
N ILE A 66 -10.26 -1.53 -2.25
CA ILE A 66 -9.96 -0.44 -3.21
C ILE A 66 -10.39 0.93 -2.65
N SER A 67 -11.63 1.01 -2.13
CA SER A 67 -12.17 2.25 -1.56
C SER A 67 -11.32 2.73 -0.39
N PHE A 68 -10.93 1.82 0.49
CA PHE A 68 -10.07 2.13 1.62
C PHE A 68 -8.71 2.67 1.20
N ILE A 69 -7.97 1.99 0.32
CA ILE A 69 -6.65 2.46 -0.13
C ILE A 69 -6.77 3.84 -0.76
N HIS A 70 -7.81 4.05 -1.59
CA HIS A 70 -8.07 5.34 -2.23
C HIS A 70 -8.32 6.48 -1.23
N ASN A 71 -8.98 6.20 -0.11
CA ASN A 71 -9.26 7.19 0.92
C ASN A 71 -8.13 7.33 1.95
N ALA A 72 -7.35 6.28 2.18
CA ALA A 72 -6.30 6.24 3.20
C ALA A 72 -5.00 6.90 2.72
N LEU A 73 -4.56 6.65 1.47
CA LEU A 73 -3.30 7.20 0.96
C LEU A 73 -3.20 8.73 1.03
N PRO A 74 -4.25 9.51 0.71
CA PRO A 74 -4.20 10.98 0.84
C PRO A 74 -4.04 11.48 2.27
N LEU A 75 -4.37 10.67 3.28
CA LEU A 75 -4.29 11.04 4.70
C LEU A 75 -2.88 10.86 5.28
N LEU A 76 -1.96 10.23 4.54
CA LEU A 76 -0.61 10.00 5.02
C LEU A 76 0.16 11.33 5.14
N ASN A 77 0.63 11.60 6.35
CA ASN A 77 1.41 12.78 6.71
C ASN A 77 2.93 12.56 6.60
N SER A 78 3.38 11.33 6.30
CA SER A 78 4.80 11.05 6.07
C SER A 78 5.33 11.85 4.87
N SER A 79 6.46 12.52 5.07
CA SER A 79 7.15 13.29 4.03
C SER A 79 7.84 12.39 3.00
N LYS A 80 8.11 11.15 3.40
CA LYS A 80 8.74 10.11 2.59
C LYS A 80 8.04 8.77 2.84
N ILE A 81 7.80 8.02 1.78
CA ILE A 81 7.43 6.60 1.85
C ILE A 81 8.67 5.79 1.50
N GLU A 82 9.07 4.84 2.33
CA GLU A 82 10.23 4.00 2.04
C GLU A 82 9.82 2.82 1.16
N SER A 83 8.67 2.22 1.46
CA SER A 83 8.14 1.07 0.73
C SER A 83 6.64 1.21 0.46
N PHE A 84 6.22 0.93 -0.77
CA PHE A 84 4.82 0.75 -1.13
C PHE A 84 4.64 -0.61 -1.81
N ILE A 85 3.95 -1.51 -1.12
CA ILE A 85 3.65 -2.86 -1.58
C ILE A 85 2.15 -2.97 -1.81
N LEU A 86 1.72 -3.08 -3.07
CA LEU A 86 0.33 -3.29 -3.45
C LEU A 86 0.16 -4.69 -4.03
N HIS A 87 -0.25 -5.64 -3.19
CA HIS A 87 -0.57 -7.00 -3.62
C HIS A 87 -2.07 -7.18 -3.60
N PHE A 88 -2.70 -6.97 -4.75
CA PHE A 88 -4.14 -6.98 -4.88
C PHE A 88 -4.60 -8.06 -5.86
N ARG A 89 -4.59 -9.30 -5.37
CA ARG A 89 -5.18 -10.42 -6.11
C ARG A 89 -6.70 -10.39 -5.99
N SER A 90 -7.36 -9.97 -7.07
CA SER A 90 -8.79 -9.69 -7.05
C SER A 90 -9.56 -10.47 -8.11
N ASN A 91 -10.79 -10.83 -7.76
CA ASN A 91 -11.79 -11.35 -8.70
C ASN A 91 -12.44 -10.23 -9.54
N ILE A 92 -12.13 -8.96 -9.29
CA ILE A 92 -12.61 -7.82 -10.08
C ILE A 92 -11.59 -7.52 -11.18
N ALA A 93 -12.08 -7.28 -12.40
CA ALA A 93 -11.23 -6.92 -13.53
C ALA A 93 -10.45 -5.62 -13.26
N LEU A 94 -9.18 -5.60 -13.68
CA LEU A 94 -8.23 -4.50 -13.48
C LEU A 94 -8.75 -3.16 -14.03
N SER A 95 -9.50 -3.19 -15.14
CA SER A 95 -10.15 -2.01 -15.71
C SER A 95 -11.05 -1.24 -14.73
N ASN A 96 -11.59 -1.89 -13.69
CA ASN A 96 -12.43 -1.23 -12.69
C ASN A 96 -11.65 -0.35 -11.71
N TYR A 97 -10.33 -0.54 -11.59
CA TYR A 97 -9.51 0.15 -10.60
C TYR A 97 -8.15 0.65 -11.11
N SER A 98 -7.80 0.41 -12.36
CA SER A 98 -6.56 0.90 -12.99
C SER A 98 -6.38 2.43 -12.84
N SER A 99 -7.45 3.21 -13.02
CA SER A 99 -7.42 4.66 -12.82
C SER A 99 -7.13 5.07 -11.37
N LYS A 100 -7.62 4.30 -10.39
CA LYS A 100 -7.30 4.52 -8.98
C LYS A 100 -5.86 4.12 -8.68
N CYS A 101 -5.37 3.03 -9.27
CA CYS A 101 -3.98 2.60 -9.16
C CYS A 101 -3.02 3.69 -9.64
N GLY A 102 -3.31 4.34 -10.78
CA GLY A 102 -2.51 5.48 -11.27
C GLY A 102 -2.43 6.61 -10.24
N LYS A 103 -3.56 7.00 -9.64
CA LYS A 103 -3.59 8.02 -8.57
C LYS A 103 -2.82 7.61 -7.32
N TRP A 104 -2.87 6.33 -6.95
CA TRP A 104 -2.08 5.82 -5.82
C TRP A 104 -0.59 5.94 -6.09
N LEU A 105 -0.16 5.58 -7.30
CA LEU A 105 1.23 5.70 -7.75
C LEU A 105 1.69 7.16 -7.76
N GLU A 106 0.88 8.07 -8.28
CA GLU A 106 1.16 9.52 -8.24
C GLU A 106 1.44 10.01 -6.81
N ILE A 107 0.61 9.61 -5.84
CA ILE A 107 0.78 9.99 -4.42
C ILE A 107 2.11 9.48 -3.87
N VAL A 108 2.43 8.19 -4.07
CA VAL A 108 3.65 7.60 -3.48
C VAL A 108 4.93 8.08 -4.19
N LEU A 109 4.88 8.34 -5.49
CA LEU A 109 5.98 8.96 -6.24
C LEU A 109 6.25 10.38 -5.76
N LYS A 110 5.20 11.19 -5.53
CA LYS A 110 5.32 12.54 -4.95
C LYS A 110 5.93 12.50 -3.55
N LYS A 111 5.67 11.43 -2.80
CA LYS A 111 6.27 11.14 -1.49
C LYS A 111 7.61 10.40 -1.59
N LYS A 112 8.28 10.45 -2.75
CA LYS A 112 9.64 9.96 -2.97
C LYS A 112 9.82 8.50 -2.57
N VAL A 113 8.89 7.64 -2.99
CA VAL A 113 8.98 6.19 -2.76
C VAL A 113 10.30 5.61 -3.27
N GLU A 114 10.91 4.74 -2.47
CA GLU A 114 12.17 4.06 -2.82
C GLU A 114 11.93 2.62 -3.29
N ASN A 115 11.03 1.90 -2.62
CA ASN A 115 10.73 0.51 -2.93
C ASN A 115 9.28 0.41 -3.37
N LEU A 116 9.06 -0.02 -4.62
CA LEU A 116 7.74 -0.22 -5.19
C LEU A 116 7.55 -1.68 -5.58
N ASP A 117 6.51 -2.32 -5.04
CA ASP A 117 6.16 -3.72 -5.35
C ASP A 117 4.68 -3.83 -5.69
N LEU A 118 4.37 -4.16 -6.94
CA LEU A 118 3.01 -4.25 -7.47
C LEU A 118 2.70 -5.69 -7.90
N ASP A 119 1.64 -6.28 -7.35
CA ASP A 119 1.09 -7.56 -7.81
C ASP A 119 -0.41 -7.41 -8.06
N LEU A 120 -0.76 -7.20 -9.34
CA LEU A 120 -2.12 -6.92 -9.80
C LEU A 120 -2.79 -8.11 -10.49
N ARG A 121 -2.29 -9.33 -10.27
CA ARG A 121 -2.85 -10.56 -10.86
C ARG A 121 -4.32 -10.75 -10.48
N SER A 122 -5.13 -11.27 -11.39
CA SER A 122 -6.51 -11.63 -11.08
C SER A 122 -6.58 -12.97 -10.31
N CYS A 123 -7.58 -13.15 -9.45
CA CYS A 123 -7.89 -14.47 -8.86
C CYS A 123 -8.55 -15.43 -9.86
N ASN A 124 -9.01 -14.94 -11.01
CA ASN A 124 -9.69 -15.74 -12.03
C ASN A 124 -8.71 -16.32 -13.06
N GLU A 125 -7.54 -16.80 -12.63
CA GLU A 125 -6.48 -17.39 -13.49
C GLU A 125 -6.96 -18.61 -14.32
N PHE A 126 -8.21 -19.06 -14.11
CA PHE A 126 -8.82 -20.22 -14.73
C PHE A 126 -9.11 -20.13 -16.24
N LEU A 127 -9.05 -18.94 -16.87
CA LEU A 127 -9.43 -18.82 -18.29
C LEU A 127 -8.26 -18.81 -19.27
N GLY A 128 -6.99 -18.80 -18.85
CA GLY A 128 -5.83 -19.03 -19.73
C GLY A 128 -5.59 -18.05 -20.89
N TYR A 129 -6.50 -17.12 -21.17
CA TYR A 129 -6.42 -16.15 -22.27
C TYR A 129 -6.35 -14.73 -21.70
N TYR A 130 -5.19 -14.33 -21.16
CA TYR A 130 -4.94 -12.93 -20.88
C TYR A 130 -4.39 -12.26 -22.13
N LEU A 131 -5.04 -11.19 -22.57
CA LEU A 131 -4.50 -10.34 -23.62
C LEU A 131 -3.54 -9.33 -22.99
N GLU A 132 -2.57 -8.86 -23.75
CA GLU A 132 -1.64 -7.80 -23.32
C GLU A 132 -2.37 -6.47 -23.00
N SER A 133 -3.60 -6.32 -23.50
CA SER A 133 -4.54 -5.25 -23.10
C SER A 133 -4.99 -5.33 -21.65
N ASP A 134 -4.88 -6.50 -21.01
CA ASP A 134 -5.28 -6.71 -19.62
C ASP A 134 -4.19 -6.32 -18.62
N LEU A 135 -2.96 -6.09 -19.09
CA LEU A 135 -1.85 -5.65 -18.24
C LEU A 135 -1.99 -4.17 -17.88
N TYR A 136 -1.67 -3.84 -16.63
CA TYR A 136 -1.63 -2.46 -16.18
C TYR A 136 -0.42 -1.72 -16.77
N SER A 137 -0.64 -0.68 -17.56
CA SER A 137 0.44 0.20 -18.01
C SER A 137 0.96 1.03 -16.85
N LEU A 138 2.24 0.89 -16.51
CA LEU A 138 2.86 1.69 -15.46
C LEU A 138 2.91 3.17 -15.85
N PRO A 139 2.70 4.10 -14.89
CA PRO A 139 2.80 5.53 -15.15
C PRO A 139 4.21 5.92 -15.62
N GLN A 140 4.30 6.87 -16.55
CA GLN A 140 5.59 7.31 -17.10
C GLN A 140 6.46 8.01 -16.03
N GLU A 141 5.80 8.65 -15.06
CA GLU A 141 6.41 9.30 -13.90
C GLU A 141 7.30 8.34 -13.10
N LEU A 142 7.01 7.04 -13.16
CA LEU A 142 7.83 6.01 -12.53
C LEU A 142 9.25 5.96 -13.11
N CYS A 143 9.37 6.15 -14.43
CA CYS A 143 10.64 6.14 -15.15
C CYS A 143 11.46 7.40 -14.90
N SER A 144 10.81 8.48 -14.47
CA SER A 144 11.44 9.77 -14.16
C SER A 144 11.73 9.96 -12.67
N SER A 145 11.34 9.00 -11.82
CA SER A 145 11.53 9.08 -10.38
C SER A 145 12.99 8.84 -10.01
N SER A 146 13.64 9.87 -9.44
CA SER A 146 15.02 9.78 -8.96
C SER A 146 15.15 9.13 -7.58
N SER A 147 14.04 8.94 -6.85
CA SER A 147 14.05 8.28 -5.53
C SER A 147 13.89 6.77 -5.62
N LEU A 148 13.40 6.23 -6.74
CA LEU A 148 13.06 4.82 -6.86
C LEU A 148 14.34 3.97 -6.92
N VAL A 149 14.52 3.11 -5.92
CA VAL A 149 15.67 2.19 -5.79
C VAL A 149 15.31 0.79 -6.24
N LYS A 150 14.09 0.33 -5.94
CA LYS A 150 13.63 -1.03 -6.28
C LYS A 150 12.24 -0.98 -6.90
N LEU A 151 12.10 -1.64 -8.04
CA LEU A 151 10.83 -1.84 -8.72
C LEU A 151 10.58 -3.33 -8.92
N LYS A 152 9.46 -3.82 -8.41
CA LYS A 152 8.92 -5.14 -8.68
C LYS A 152 7.49 -4.99 -9.18
N PHE A 153 7.15 -5.68 -10.27
CA PHE A 153 5.79 -5.69 -10.75
C PHE A 153 5.40 -7.05 -11.32
N LYS A 154 4.12 -7.39 -11.21
CA LYS A 154 3.46 -8.53 -11.86
C LYS A 154 2.15 -8.05 -12.47
N PHE A 155 1.83 -8.57 -13.65
CA PHE A 155 0.63 -8.19 -14.38
C PHE A 155 0.58 -6.69 -14.76
N CYS A 156 1.77 -6.12 -14.99
CA CYS A 156 1.96 -4.75 -15.45
C CYS A 156 2.87 -4.75 -16.69
N LYS A 157 2.79 -3.69 -17.49
CA LYS A 157 3.67 -3.43 -18.63
C LYS A 157 4.26 -2.03 -18.55
N ILE A 158 5.45 -1.87 -19.10
CA ILE A 158 6.08 -0.56 -19.27
C ILE A 158 5.56 0.00 -20.61
N PRO A 159 5.12 1.27 -20.67
CA PRO A 159 4.69 1.89 -21.92
C PRO A 159 5.79 1.80 -23.00
N GLU A 160 5.45 1.32 -24.20
CA GLU A 160 6.39 1.03 -25.29
C GLU A 160 7.08 2.27 -25.88
N ASP A 161 6.55 3.46 -25.59
CA ASP A 161 7.04 4.75 -26.08
C ASP A 161 8.44 5.12 -25.57
N ARG A 162 9.09 4.27 -24.75
CA ARG A 162 10.54 4.33 -24.48
C ARG A 162 11.13 2.93 -24.34
N ILE A 163 11.89 2.52 -25.34
CA ILE A 163 12.97 1.53 -25.19
C ILE A 163 13.76 1.91 -23.93
N LEU A 164 13.70 1.06 -22.92
CA LEU A 164 14.42 1.22 -21.68
C LEU A 164 15.91 1.25 -22.01
N ASN A 165 16.56 2.41 -21.79
CA ASN A 165 17.99 2.46 -21.51
C ASN A 165 18.26 1.91 -20.09
N CYS A 166 17.66 0.77 -19.75
CA CYS A 166 18.09 -0.04 -18.62
C CYS A 166 19.17 -0.98 -19.16
N ASN A 167 20.40 -0.48 -19.20
CA ASN A 167 21.57 -1.31 -19.44
C ASN A 167 21.67 -2.41 -18.35
N PRO A 168 22.19 -3.60 -18.70
CA PRO A 168 22.29 -4.75 -17.82
C PRO A 168 23.21 -4.54 -16.61
#